data_AF-A0AA88IIH8-F1
#
_entry.id   AF-A0AA88IIH8-F1
#
_cell.length_a   1.000
_cell.length_b   1.000
_cell.length_c   1.000
_cell.angle_alpha   90.00
_cell.angle_beta   90.00
_cell.angle_gamma   90.00
#
_symmetry.space_group_name_H-M   'P 1'
#
loop_
_entity.id
_entity.type
_entity.pdbx_description
1 polymer ?
#
loop_
_entity_poly.entity_id
_entity_poly.type
_entity_poly.pdbx_seq_one_letter_code
_entity_poly.pdbx_strand_id
1 'polypeptide(L)'
;MSGRGKGGKVKGKAKSRSNRAGLQFPVGRIHRLLRKGNYAERVGAGAPVYLAAVMEYLAAEVLELAGNAARDNKKTRIIPRHLQLAIRNDEELNKRLVREIAQDFKTDLRFQSSAVMALQEASEAYLVGLFEDTNLCAIHAKRVTIMPKDIQLARRIRGERA
;
A
#
# COMPACT_ATOMS: atom_id res chain seq x y z
N MET A 1 -33.64 -37.33 44.59
CA MET A 1 -32.47 -37.60 43.72
C MET A 1 -32.15 -36.35 42.92
N SER A 2 -30.87 -36.07 42.78
CA SER A 2 -30.25 -34.80 42.36
C SER A 2 -30.40 -34.48 40.86
N GLY A 3 -30.98 -33.32 40.53
CA GLY A 3 -30.87 -32.70 39.21
C GLY A 3 -29.69 -31.73 39.15
N ARG A 4 -28.52 -32.21 38.70
CA ARG A 4 -27.28 -31.43 38.60
C ARG A 4 -27.36 -30.48 37.39
N GLY A 5 -27.57 -29.18 37.66
CA GLY A 5 -27.53 -28.13 36.64
C GLY A 5 -26.15 -28.03 35.98
N LYS A 6 -26.10 -28.18 34.65
CA LYS A 6 -24.89 -27.87 33.86
C LYS A 6 -24.70 -26.35 33.82
N GLY A 7 -23.81 -25.84 34.67
CA GLY A 7 -23.30 -24.47 34.55
C GLY A 7 -22.62 -24.29 33.19
N GLY A 8 -23.21 -23.45 32.35
CA GLY A 8 -22.60 -23.05 31.09
C GLY A 8 -21.29 -22.31 31.36
N LYS A 9 -20.16 -22.85 30.88
CA LYS A 9 -18.89 -22.13 30.90
C LYS A 9 -19.07 -20.81 30.14
N VAL A 10 -18.90 -19.68 30.84
CA VAL A 10 -18.84 -18.36 30.22
C VAL A 10 -17.67 -18.36 29.24
N LYS A 11 -17.94 -18.39 27.93
CA LYS A 11 -16.91 -18.26 26.89
C LYS A 11 -16.27 -16.88 27.03
N GLY A 12 -15.00 -16.83 27.41
CA GLY A 12 -14.23 -15.59 27.42
C GLY A 12 -14.29 -14.90 26.04
N LYS A 13 -14.36 -13.56 26.01
CA LYS A 13 -14.40 -12.78 24.76
C LYS A 13 -13.24 -13.20 23.87
N ALA A 14 -13.55 -13.67 22.65
CA ALA A 14 -12.53 -14.02 21.68
C ALA A 14 -11.74 -12.75 21.31
N LYS A 15 -10.42 -12.74 21.61
CA LYS A 15 -9.54 -11.64 21.19
C LYS A 15 -9.53 -11.55 19.66
N SER A 16 -9.79 -10.35 19.14
CA SER A 16 -9.78 -10.07 17.70
C SER A 16 -8.38 -10.24 17.10
N ARG A 17 -8.28 -10.46 15.79
CA ARG A 17 -6.98 -10.56 15.11
C ARG A 17 -6.18 -9.26 15.20
N SER A 18 -6.85 -8.11 15.15
CA SER A 18 -6.24 -6.79 15.36
C SER A 18 -5.60 -6.69 16.75
N ASN A 19 -6.35 -7.02 17.80
CA ASN A 19 -5.83 -6.98 19.17
C ASN A 19 -4.68 -7.98 19.42
N ARG A 20 -4.67 -9.12 18.72
CA ARG A 20 -3.56 -10.09 18.81
C ARG A 20 -2.31 -9.59 18.07
N ALA A 21 -2.49 -8.85 16.98
CA ALA A 21 -1.41 -8.29 16.18
C ALA A 21 -0.91 -6.93 16.71
N GLY A 22 -1.57 -6.35 17.71
CA GLY A 22 -1.22 -5.02 18.24
C GLY A 22 -1.62 -3.86 17.33
N LEU A 23 -2.50 -4.08 16.35
CA LEU A 23 -2.91 -3.09 15.36
C LEU A 23 -4.25 -2.45 15.73
N GLN A 24 -4.37 -1.14 15.53
CA GLN A 24 -5.64 -0.41 15.61
C GLN A 24 -6.52 -0.69 14.38
N PHE A 25 -5.90 -0.91 13.22
CA PHE A 25 -6.58 -1.14 11.96
C PHE A 25 -7.29 -2.50 11.93
N PRO A 26 -8.47 -2.59 11.28
CA PRO A 26 -9.33 -3.77 11.37
C PRO A 26 -8.87 -4.91 10.45
N VAL A 27 -7.92 -5.73 10.89
CA VAL A 27 -7.39 -6.92 10.20
C VAL A 27 -8.51 -7.82 9.65
N GLY A 28 -9.57 -8.06 10.45
CA GLY A 28 -10.69 -8.91 10.02
C GLY A 28 -11.50 -8.33 8.85
N ARG A 29 -11.65 -7.00 8.80
CA ARG A 29 -12.32 -6.30 7.69
C ARG A 29 -11.45 -6.35 6.44
N ILE A 30 -10.15 -6.11 6.59
CA ILE A 30 -9.16 -6.17 5.50
C ILE A 30 -9.14 -7.57 4.88
N HIS A 31 -9.13 -8.62 5.70
CA HIS A 31 -9.21 -10.00 5.20
C HIS A 31 -10.47 -10.26 4.34
N ARG A 32 -11.63 -9.74 4.76
CA ARG A 32 -12.87 -9.88 3.99
C ARG A 32 -12.82 -9.08 2.68
N LEU A 33 -12.22 -7.90 2.68
CA LEU A 33 -12.03 -7.10 1.47
C LEU A 33 -11.09 -7.81 0.48
N LEU A 34 -9.99 -8.39 0.97
CA LEU A 34 -9.07 -9.19 0.14
C LEU A 34 -9.79 -10.39 -0.51
N ARG A 35 -10.67 -11.07 0.23
CA ARG A 35 -11.51 -12.15 -0.32
C ARG A 35 -12.53 -11.64 -1.33
N LYS A 36 -13.20 -10.52 -1.05
CA LYS A 36 -14.21 -9.93 -1.93
C LYS A 36 -13.61 -9.43 -3.25
N GLY A 37 -12.40 -8.89 -3.21
CA GLY A 37 -11.69 -8.41 -4.40
C GLY A 37 -11.14 -9.51 -5.30
N ASN A 38 -11.21 -10.78 -4.87
CA ASN A 38 -10.75 -11.95 -5.64
C ASN A 38 -9.31 -11.82 -6.19
N TYR A 39 -8.42 -11.16 -5.44
CA TYR A 39 -7.04 -10.91 -5.87
C TYR A 39 -6.17 -12.17 -5.93
N ALA A 40 -6.57 -13.24 -5.24
CA ALA A 40 -5.93 -14.54 -5.26
C ALA A 40 -6.93 -15.63 -4.84
N GLU A 41 -6.77 -16.85 -5.37
CA GLU A 41 -7.59 -18.02 -5.05
C GLU A 41 -7.56 -18.35 -3.54
N ARG A 42 -6.40 -18.16 -2.91
CA ARG A 42 -6.18 -18.30 -1.47
C ARG A 42 -5.52 -17.06 -0.89
N VAL A 43 -6.06 -16.58 0.23
CA VAL A 43 -5.48 -15.49 1.02
C VAL A 43 -4.93 -16.08 2.31
N GLY A 44 -3.61 -16.02 2.50
CA GLY A 44 -2.94 -16.49 3.71
C GLY A 44 -3.33 -15.65 4.94
N ALA A 45 -3.28 -16.26 6.12
CA ALA A 45 -3.72 -15.60 7.37
C ALA A 45 -2.88 -14.37 7.75
N GLY A 46 -1.61 -14.31 7.32
CA GLY A 46 -0.70 -13.19 7.55
C GLY A 46 -0.90 -12.00 6.60
N ALA A 47 -1.41 -12.23 5.39
CA ALA A 47 -1.64 -11.17 4.39
C ALA A 47 -2.50 -9.99 4.92
N PRO A 48 -3.66 -10.20 5.56
CA PRO A 48 -4.44 -9.09 6.11
C PRO A 48 -3.79 -8.42 7.33
N VAL A 49 -2.89 -9.11 8.05
CA VAL A 49 -2.15 -8.54 9.17
C VAL A 49 -1.07 -7.61 8.63
N TYR A 50 -0.29 -8.09 7.65
CA TYR A 50 0.72 -7.30 6.97
C TYR A 50 0.11 -6.04 6.33
N LEU A 51 -0.96 -6.21 5.55
CA LEU A 51 -1.62 -5.07 4.91
C LEU A 51 -2.18 -4.07 5.94
N ALA A 52 -2.76 -4.55 7.04
CA ALA A 52 -3.21 -3.67 8.11
C ALA A 52 -2.06 -2.90 8.76
N ALA A 53 -0.92 -3.55 9.00
CA ALA A 53 0.26 -2.91 9.58
C ALA A 53 0.84 -1.83 8.66
N VAL A 54 0.97 -2.13 7.35
CA VAL A 54 1.46 -1.16 6.37
C VAL A 54 0.51 0.04 6.25
N MET A 55 -0.81 -0.21 6.19
CA MET A 55 -1.80 0.87 6.14
C MET A 55 -1.80 1.73 7.41
N GLU A 56 -1.62 1.11 8.58
CA GLU A 56 -1.53 1.82 9.86
C GLU A 56 -0.28 2.69 9.94
N TYR A 57 0.87 2.16 9.51
CA TYR A 57 2.13 2.90 9.43
C TYR A 57 1.99 4.14 8.54
N LEU A 58 1.52 3.96 7.30
CA LEU A 58 1.34 5.06 6.35
C LEU A 58 0.34 6.11 6.84
N ALA A 59 -0.77 5.67 7.44
CA ALA A 59 -1.76 6.58 8.01
C ALA A 59 -1.20 7.37 9.19
N ALA A 60 -0.41 6.73 10.06
CA ALA A 60 0.23 7.39 11.18
C ALA A 60 1.22 8.47 10.71
N GLU A 61 2.08 8.16 9.74
CA GLU A 61 3.05 9.09 9.16
C GLU A 61 2.36 10.33 8.57
N VAL A 62 1.33 10.13 7.73
CA VAL A 62 0.58 11.23 7.12
C VAL A 62 -0.13 12.08 8.19
N LEU A 63 -0.69 11.45 9.23
CA LEU A 63 -1.36 12.18 10.31
C LEU A 63 -0.39 12.95 11.20
N GLU A 64 0.81 12.42 11.43
CA GLU A 64 1.87 13.10 12.16
C GLU A 64 2.32 14.36 11.41
N LEU A 65 2.63 14.22 10.13
CA LEU A 65 3.02 15.34 9.26
C LEU A 65 1.90 16.38 9.12
N ALA A 66 0.65 15.94 8.94
CA ALA A 66 -0.49 16.84 8.87
C ALA A 66 -0.77 17.53 10.22
N GLY A 67 -0.50 16.85 11.34
CA GLY A 67 -0.56 17.40 12.68
C GLY A 67 0.48 18.49 12.91
N ASN A 68 1.72 18.24 12.47
CA ASN A 68 2.79 19.23 12.51
C ASN A 68 2.46 20.45 11.63
N ALA A 69 2.04 20.22 10.39
CA ALA A 69 1.58 21.29 9.50
C ALA A 69 0.42 22.10 10.12
N ALA A 70 -0.51 21.46 10.83
CA ALA A 70 -1.58 22.18 11.55
C ALA A 70 -1.03 23.07 12.67
N ARG A 71 -0.10 22.53 13.48
CA ARG A 71 0.56 23.26 14.58
C ARG A 71 1.37 24.45 14.07
N ASP A 72 2.11 24.28 12.98
CA ASP A 72 2.90 25.35 12.36
C ASP A 72 2.00 26.49 11.86
N ASN A 73 0.82 26.15 11.36
CA ASN A 73 -0.22 27.11 10.98
C ASN A 73 -1.04 27.62 12.19
N LYS A 74 -0.63 27.31 13.42
CA LYS A 74 -1.31 27.68 14.68
C LYS A 74 -2.77 27.24 14.72
N LYS A 75 -3.09 26.09 14.12
CA LYS A 75 -4.43 25.49 14.10
C LYS A 75 -4.46 24.24 14.97
N THR A 76 -5.54 24.08 15.72
CA THR A 76 -5.82 22.87 16.52
C THR A 76 -6.61 21.81 15.75
N ARG A 77 -7.04 22.13 14.52
CA ARG A 77 -7.81 21.26 13.64
C ARG A 77 -7.03 20.94 12.36
N ILE A 78 -6.92 19.66 12.04
CA ILE A 78 -6.41 19.19 10.75
C ILE A 78 -7.49 19.44 9.69
N ILE A 79 -7.15 20.19 8.65
CA ILE A 79 -8.02 20.48 7.49
C ILE A 79 -7.41 19.88 6.22
N PRO A 80 -8.16 19.72 5.11
CA PRO A 80 -7.64 19.13 3.88
C PRO A 80 -6.33 19.73 3.38
N ARG A 81 -6.11 21.03 3.58
CA ARG A 81 -4.84 21.71 3.25
C ARG A 81 -3.64 21.14 4.01
N HIS A 82 -3.78 20.77 5.29
CA HIS A 82 -2.67 20.19 6.06
C HIS A 82 -2.32 18.78 5.56
N LEU A 83 -3.32 18.00 5.14
CA LEU A 83 -3.08 16.71 4.49
C LEU A 83 -2.39 16.89 3.14
N GLN A 84 -2.80 17.86 2.34
CA GLN A 84 -2.14 18.18 1.08
C GLN A 84 -0.69 18.63 1.29
N LEU A 85 -0.43 19.48 2.30
CA LEU A 85 0.93 19.90 2.64
C LEU A 85 1.77 18.72 3.13
N ALA A 86 1.22 17.84 3.97
CA ALA A 86 1.90 16.62 4.41
C ALA A 86 2.27 15.72 3.22
N ILE A 87 1.33 15.43 2.33
CA ILE A 87 1.56 14.52 1.19
C ILE A 87 2.49 15.14 0.14
N ARG A 88 2.39 16.45 -0.12
CA ARG A 88 3.21 17.13 -1.14
C ARG A 88 4.62 17.48 -0.66
N ASN A 89 4.77 17.80 0.62
CA ASN A 89 6.06 18.20 1.19
C ASN A 89 6.84 17.02 1.78
N ASP A 90 6.22 15.85 1.89
CA ASP A 90 6.93 14.62 2.26
C ASP A 90 7.72 14.10 1.07
N GLU A 91 8.88 14.72 0.87
CA GLU A 91 9.91 14.22 -0.02
C GLU A 91 10.36 12.81 0.39
N GLU A 92 10.24 12.40 1.65
CA GLU A 92 10.65 11.08 2.11
C GLU A 92 9.67 9.99 1.64
N LEU A 93 8.35 10.21 1.70
CA LEU A 93 7.37 9.25 1.20
C LEU A 93 7.52 8.97 -0.31
N ASN A 94 7.83 10.02 -1.08
CA ASN A 94 8.05 9.91 -2.53
C ASN A 94 9.47 9.40 -2.88
N LYS A 95 10.49 9.80 -2.11
CA LYS A 95 11.88 9.40 -2.34
C LYS A 95 12.22 8.03 -1.75
N ARG A 96 11.55 7.57 -0.70
CA ARG A 96 11.90 6.32 0.02
C ARG A 96 11.93 5.13 -0.92
N LEU A 97 10.96 4.99 -1.83
CA LEU A 97 10.92 3.84 -2.74
C LEU A 97 12.11 3.81 -3.71
N VAL A 98 12.41 4.95 -4.36
CA VAL A 98 13.53 5.05 -5.33
C VAL A 98 14.88 5.06 -4.61
N ARG A 99 14.96 5.68 -3.43
CA ARG A 99 16.19 5.79 -2.63
C ARG A 99 16.56 4.46 -1.97
N GLU A 100 15.58 3.70 -1.49
CA GLU A 100 15.76 2.34 -0.95
C GLU A 100 16.29 1.42 -2.06
N ILE A 101 15.65 1.40 -3.23
CA ILE A 101 16.14 0.66 -4.40
C ILE A 101 17.56 1.12 -4.80
N ALA A 102 17.80 2.44 -4.88
CA ALA A 102 19.11 2.97 -5.27
C ALA A 102 20.21 2.63 -4.25
N GLN A 103 19.88 2.60 -2.95
CA GLN A 103 20.79 2.20 -1.88
C GLN A 103 21.12 0.71 -1.93
N ASP A 104 20.17 -0.15 -2.33
CA ASP A 104 20.43 -1.59 -2.54
C ASP A 104 21.40 -1.85 -3.70
N PHE A 105 21.41 -0.99 -4.73
CA PHE A 105 22.32 -1.12 -5.87
C PHE A 105 23.70 -0.50 -5.65
N LYS A 106 23.79 0.61 -4.90
CA LYS A 106 25.06 1.29 -4.56
C LYS A 106 25.01 1.94 -3.18
N THR A 107 25.44 1.19 -2.18
CA THR A 107 25.48 1.59 -0.77
C THR A 107 26.51 2.67 -0.44
N ASP A 108 27.46 2.92 -1.35
CA ASP A 108 28.56 3.87 -1.20
C ASP A 108 28.23 5.30 -1.68
N LEU A 109 27.08 5.50 -2.34
CA LEU A 109 26.74 6.78 -2.97
C LEU A 109 25.60 7.51 -2.26
N ARG A 110 25.78 8.82 -2.07
CA ARG A 110 24.73 9.74 -1.61
C ARG A 110 24.07 10.40 -2.82
N PHE A 111 22.79 10.14 -3.02
CA PHE A 111 22.01 10.75 -4.09
C PHE A 111 21.51 12.14 -3.68
N GLN A 112 21.69 13.13 -4.57
CA GLN A 112 21.06 14.44 -4.44
C GLN A 112 19.54 14.31 -4.61
N SER A 113 18.78 15.18 -3.94
CA SER A 113 17.32 15.23 -4.02
C SER A 113 16.80 15.30 -5.46
N SER A 114 17.40 16.14 -6.30
CA SER A 114 17.04 16.33 -7.71
C SER A 114 17.26 15.06 -8.55
N ALA A 115 18.33 14.29 -8.27
CA ALA A 115 18.61 13.05 -8.98
C ALA A 115 17.56 11.97 -8.67
N VAL A 116 17.13 11.88 -7.41
CA VAL A 116 16.05 10.94 -7.01
C VAL A 116 14.73 11.33 -7.67
N MET A 117 14.40 12.62 -7.71
CA MET A 117 13.20 13.12 -8.38
C MET A 117 13.20 12.80 -9.88
N ALA A 118 14.34 12.98 -10.57
CA ALA A 118 14.47 12.66 -11.99
C ALA A 118 14.28 11.16 -12.26
N LEU A 119 14.83 10.29 -11.40
CA LEU A 119 14.62 8.85 -11.47
C LEU A 119 13.15 8.47 -11.26
N GLN A 120 12.48 9.13 -10.32
CA GLN A 120 11.05 8.92 -10.06
C GLN A 120 10.23 9.32 -11.29
N GLU A 121 10.44 10.52 -11.81
CA GLU A 121 9.70 11.03 -12.98
C GLU A 121 9.91 10.14 -14.21
N ALA A 122 11.16 9.71 -14.47
CA ALA A 122 11.45 8.79 -15.56
C ALA A 122 10.78 7.41 -15.37
N SER A 123 10.75 6.90 -14.14
CA SER A 123 10.11 5.62 -13.81
C SER A 123 8.59 5.70 -13.97
N GLU A 124 7.97 6.77 -13.51
CA GLU A 124 6.54 7.02 -13.66
C GLU A 124 6.16 7.15 -15.13
N ALA A 125 6.88 7.97 -15.90
CA ALA A 125 6.63 8.14 -17.33
C ALA A 125 6.73 6.80 -18.09
N TYR A 126 7.74 5.99 -17.78
CA TYR A 126 7.91 4.66 -18.37
C TYR A 126 6.75 3.72 -18.02
N LEU A 127 6.39 3.62 -16.73
CA LEU A 127 5.34 2.73 -16.25
C LEU A 127 3.97 3.12 -16.80
N VAL A 128 3.64 4.41 -16.80
CA VAL A 128 2.37 4.93 -17.34
C VAL A 128 2.24 4.53 -18.81
N GLY A 129 3.24 4.83 -19.63
CA GLY A 129 3.20 4.43 -21.04
C GLY A 129 3.09 2.92 -21.19
N LEU A 130 3.87 2.13 -20.43
CA LEU A 130 3.85 0.68 -20.53
C LEU A 130 2.46 0.12 -20.22
N PHE A 131 1.78 0.65 -19.21
CA PHE A 131 0.43 0.24 -18.85
C PHE A 131 -0.62 0.68 -19.87
N GLU A 132 -0.46 1.84 -20.52
CA GLU A 132 -1.31 2.26 -21.63
C GLU A 132 -1.24 1.26 -22.79
N ASP A 133 -0.03 0.91 -23.24
CA ASP A 133 0.17 -0.06 -24.32
C ASP A 133 -0.29 -1.47 -23.95
N THR A 134 -0.06 -1.86 -22.70
CA THR A 134 -0.56 -3.12 -22.14
C THR A 134 -2.08 -3.17 -22.15
N ASN A 135 -2.74 -2.06 -21.79
CA ASN A 135 -4.19 -1.95 -21.81
C ASN A 135 -4.73 -2.03 -23.25
N LEU A 136 -4.07 -1.38 -24.22
CA LEU A 136 -4.40 -1.50 -25.64
C LEU A 136 -4.28 -2.95 -26.13
N CYS A 137 -3.23 -3.68 -25.72
CA CYS A 137 -3.08 -5.11 -26.03
C CYS A 137 -4.22 -5.96 -25.45
N ALA A 138 -4.67 -5.68 -24.23
CA ALA A 138 -5.79 -6.36 -23.60
C ALA A 138 -7.12 -6.09 -24.34
N ILE A 139 -7.38 -4.82 -24.70
CA ILE A 139 -8.56 -4.39 -25.46
C ILE A 139 -8.57 -5.03 -26.85
N HIS A 140 -7.44 -5.06 -27.56
CA HIS A 140 -7.30 -5.71 -28.87
C HIS A 140 -7.68 -7.20 -28.80
N ALA A 141 -7.34 -7.86 -27.68
CA ALA A 141 -7.71 -9.24 -27.39
C ALA A 141 -9.12 -9.42 -26.79
N LYS A 142 -9.98 -8.40 -26.85
CA LYS A 142 -11.35 -8.37 -26.31
C LYS A 142 -11.45 -8.70 -24.82
N ARG A 143 -10.44 -8.31 -24.04
CA ARG A 143 -10.41 -8.50 -22.57
C ARG A 143 -10.41 -7.15 -21.87
N VAL A 144 -11.08 -7.12 -20.71
CA VAL A 144 -11.07 -5.96 -19.79
C VAL A 144 -10.06 -6.12 -18.65
N THR A 145 -9.32 -7.23 -18.63
CA THR A 145 -8.31 -7.56 -17.62
C THR A 145 -6.95 -7.71 -18.30
N ILE A 146 -5.99 -6.93 -17.85
CA ILE A 146 -4.57 -7.01 -18.23
C ILE A 146 -3.97 -8.31 -17.69
N MET A 147 -3.24 -9.03 -18.53
CA MET A 147 -2.53 -10.26 -18.21
C MET A 147 -1.03 -10.10 -18.45
N PRO A 148 -0.16 -10.94 -17.85
CA PRO A 148 1.29 -10.86 -18.08
C PRO A 148 1.69 -10.93 -19.57
N LYS A 149 0.95 -11.69 -20.38
CA LYS A 149 1.17 -11.76 -21.83
C LYS A 149 0.96 -10.42 -22.56
N ASP A 150 0.11 -9.54 -22.03
CA ASP A 150 -0.13 -8.21 -22.61
C ASP A 150 1.05 -7.28 -22.35
N ILE A 151 1.63 -7.37 -21.15
CA ILE A 151 2.85 -6.63 -20.79
C ILE A 151 4.03 -7.13 -21.62
N GLN A 152 4.19 -8.44 -21.74
CA GLN A 152 5.23 -9.05 -22.57
C GLN A 152 5.09 -8.64 -24.04
N LEU A 153 3.86 -8.59 -24.55
CA LEU A 153 3.58 -8.14 -25.91
C LEU A 153 3.87 -6.65 -26.07
N ALA A 154 3.42 -5.79 -25.14
CA ALA A 154 3.68 -4.36 -25.14
C ALA A 154 5.18 -4.06 -25.12
N ARG A 155 5.96 -4.71 -24.25
CA ARG A 155 7.42 -4.58 -24.21
C ARG A 155 8.08 -5.02 -25.52
N ARG A 156 7.59 -6.11 -26.13
CA ARG A 156 8.10 -6.60 -27.41
C ARG A 156 7.81 -5.62 -28.56
N ILE A 157 6.62 -5.02 -28.58
CA ILE A 157 6.22 -4.00 -29.57
C ILE A 157 7.08 -2.73 -29.41
N ARG A 158 7.38 -2.33 -28.17
CA ARG A 158 8.28 -1.22 -27.85
C ARG A 158 9.74 -1.45 -28.24
N GLY A 159 10.10 -2.66 -28.68
CA GLY A 159 11.49 -3.04 -28.98
C GLY A 159 12.35 -3.27 -27.75
N GLU A 160 11.74 -3.31 -26.55
CA GLU A 160 12.41 -3.62 -25.30
C GLU A 160 12.63 -5.14 -25.22
N ARG A 161 13.75 -5.60 -25.77
CA ARG A 161 14.17 -7.00 -25.61
C ARG A 161 14.60 -7.21 -24.16
N ALA A 162 14.10 -8.29 -23.56
CA ALA A 162 14.69 -8.85 -22.35
C ALA A 162 16.10 -9.37 -22.65
#